data_AF-A0A962JFH7-F1
#
_entry.id   AF-A0A962JFH7-F1
#
_cell.length_a   1.000
_cell.length_b   1.000
_cell.length_c   1.000
_cell.angle_alpha   90.00
_cell.angle_beta   90.00
_cell.angle_gamma   90.00
#
_symmetry.space_group_name_H-M   'P 1'
#
loop_
_entity.id
_entity.type
_entity.pdbx_description
1 polymer ?
#
loop_
_entity_poly.entity_id
_entity_poly.type
_entity_poly.pdbx_seq_one_letter_code
_entity_poly.pdbx_strand_id
1 'polypeptide(L)'
;MANICPKHTLSALCLSIFLVGCNNNDQDNVGLPPIINSNSSSSTNTSNFNSITISPSLGKIFNAKVTLRNAKTNAILGTRNTSSLGKVNFQVPKEVQDVVVEVEGGATAQYFDEAKGKQDLPSGVKIRAAAPVADKADIGVSVFTEAAVKHAEKLTDGLSKSSNIIAANKKIGEAVGLSNIIQAPVLIGSDNDYNTLKDDAASAYALQLAGLVKAAASKVPTTVTTPALSLLNTLSDDLSDGIVDGKNEAAQLSNLPYAALASVFAASWQLAMQQVITNLNNVELRAALKTKVADKVEIKDINIGTVVTGDTDFGGGDKAAWKGEVYLLATNTSKLPDFNNIDPPIGTLFTDKIDISPRSFTDPFPGVPSNRFEWFGVRYQGPLTISEAGDYQFRTVSDDGSKIFIDDVLVVNHDGQHAPSSSARVTVNLNAGVHTLRVEYFQGPATQIALQVFGNKVGLPEKILTPVIPVTTVEAVAQ
;
A
#
# COMPACT_ATOMS: atom_id res chain seq x y z
N MET A 1 64.90 21.59 -21.64
CA MET A 1 64.70 22.66 -20.65
C MET A 1 64.06 22.03 -19.40
N ALA A 2 64.87 21.89 -18.35
CA ALA A 2 64.49 21.45 -16.99
C ALA A 2 63.75 22.60 -16.25
N ASN A 3 62.98 22.43 -15.17
CA ASN A 3 63.17 21.78 -13.87
C ASN A 3 61.77 21.46 -13.26
N ILE A 4 61.49 20.30 -12.65
CA ILE A 4 61.84 19.77 -11.31
C ILE A 4 61.20 20.53 -10.11
N CYS A 5 60.07 19.99 -9.60
CA CYS A 5 59.78 19.42 -8.25
C CYS A 5 60.27 20.11 -6.92
N PRO A 6 59.89 19.63 -5.70
CA PRO A 6 58.89 20.20 -4.77
C PRO A 6 59.49 20.55 -3.36
N LYS A 7 58.66 20.91 -2.34
CA LYS A 7 58.76 20.40 -0.93
C LYS A 7 57.82 21.06 0.10
N HIS A 8 57.50 20.22 1.10
CA HIS A 8 56.78 20.40 2.36
C HIS A 8 57.14 21.60 3.24
N THR A 9 56.22 22.02 4.12
CA THR A 9 56.53 22.18 5.57
C THR A 9 55.29 22.17 6.48
N LEU A 10 55.34 21.28 7.47
CA LEU A 10 54.65 21.34 8.76
C LEU A 10 55.26 22.50 9.58
N SER A 11 54.47 23.25 10.35
CA SER A 11 54.99 23.91 11.55
C SER A 11 53.88 24.13 12.58
N ALA A 12 54.21 23.81 13.82
CA ALA A 12 53.39 23.92 15.00
C ALA A 12 53.92 25.06 15.90
N LEU A 13 53.01 25.58 16.74
CA LEU A 13 53.25 26.05 18.12
C LEU A 13 54.04 27.36 18.38
N CYS A 14 53.34 28.34 18.96
CA CYS A 14 53.77 29.22 20.08
C CYS A 14 52.51 29.95 20.59
N LEU A 15 51.98 29.69 21.78
CA LEU A 15 52.40 30.08 23.14
C LEU A 15 52.23 31.57 23.45
N SER A 16 51.24 31.90 24.28
CA SER A 16 51.24 33.09 25.13
C SER A 16 50.60 32.77 26.48
N ILE A 17 51.43 32.86 27.52
CA ILE A 17 51.16 32.70 28.96
C ILE A 17 50.89 34.08 29.58
N PHE A 18 50.09 34.12 30.65
CA PHE A 18 50.14 34.94 31.90
C PHE A 18 48.72 35.25 32.41
N LEU A 19 48.34 35.26 33.69
CA LEU A 19 49.03 35.15 34.99
C LEU A 19 47.97 34.79 36.08
N VAL A 20 48.31 33.84 36.96
CA VAL A 20 48.09 33.70 38.42
C VAL A 20 46.81 34.19 39.12
N GLY A 21 46.26 33.31 39.96
CA GLY A 21 45.51 33.66 41.17
C GLY A 21 45.33 32.43 42.08
N CYS A 22 46.36 32.07 42.85
CA CYS A 22 46.22 31.18 44.01
C CYS A 22 45.81 31.99 45.24
N ASN A 23 44.85 31.52 46.01
CA ASN A 23 44.71 31.91 47.42
C ASN A 23 44.26 30.69 48.23
N ASN A 24 45.14 30.21 49.12
CA ASN A 24 44.86 29.25 50.18
C ASN A 24 44.83 30.01 51.51
N ASN A 25 43.94 29.63 52.44
CA ASN A 25 44.33 29.55 53.85
C ASN A 25 43.37 28.69 54.68
N ASP A 26 43.97 27.82 55.48
CA ASP A 26 43.37 26.89 56.45
C ASP A 26 43.09 27.57 57.81
N GLN A 27 42.00 27.16 58.48
CA GLN A 27 41.83 27.22 59.95
C GLN A 27 40.82 26.15 60.39
N ASP A 28 41.26 25.25 61.27
CA ASP A 28 40.44 24.31 62.04
C ASP A 28 39.67 25.02 63.15
N ASN A 29 38.40 24.67 63.38
CA ASN A 29 37.82 24.72 64.72
C ASN A 29 36.69 23.70 64.94
N VAL A 30 36.57 23.25 66.18
CA VAL A 30 35.96 22.01 66.66
C VAL A 30 34.57 22.26 67.30
N GLY A 31 33.55 21.41 67.04
CA GLY A 31 32.50 21.05 68.02
C GLY A 31 31.01 21.43 67.80
N LEU A 32 30.17 20.37 67.63
CA LEU A 32 28.72 20.17 67.96
C LEU A 32 27.59 20.66 66.98
N PRO A 33 26.40 20.00 66.95
CA PRO A 33 26.03 18.58 66.70
C PRO A 33 25.10 18.46 65.42
N PRO A 34 24.56 17.28 65.03
CA PRO A 34 24.06 17.06 63.66
C PRO A 34 22.65 17.61 63.42
N ILE A 35 22.47 18.37 62.34
CA ILE A 35 21.14 18.62 61.77
C ILE A 35 20.87 17.55 60.71
N ILE A 36 19.99 16.63 61.04
CA ILE A 36 19.32 15.77 60.06
C ILE A 36 18.51 16.70 59.15
N ASN A 37 18.91 16.83 57.90
CA ASN A 37 17.98 17.25 56.86
C ASN A 37 18.09 16.30 55.67
N SER A 38 17.02 15.52 55.54
CA SER A 38 16.77 14.54 54.51
C SER A 38 16.76 15.19 53.12
N ASN A 39 17.90 15.18 52.46
CA ASN A 39 17.96 15.23 51.00
C ASN A 39 18.57 13.91 50.51
N SER A 40 17.77 12.85 50.59
CA SER A 40 17.88 11.78 49.63
C SER A 40 17.47 12.38 48.28
N SER A 41 18.47 12.85 47.54
CA SER A 41 18.37 12.92 46.09
C SER A 41 18.02 11.51 45.63
N SER A 42 16.74 11.26 45.36
CA SER A 42 16.32 10.02 44.72
C SER A 42 16.98 10.01 43.35
N SER A 43 18.05 9.23 43.25
CA SER A 43 18.44 8.66 41.97
C SER A 43 17.23 7.85 41.52
N THR A 44 16.44 8.42 40.63
CA THR A 44 15.37 7.68 39.96
C THR A 44 16.03 6.47 39.31
N ASN A 45 15.73 5.27 39.82
CA ASN A 45 16.15 3.99 39.27
C ASN A 45 15.66 3.88 37.80
N THR A 46 16.46 4.38 36.86
CA THR A 46 16.25 4.19 35.42
C THR A 46 16.50 2.73 34.99
N SER A 47 16.94 1.86 35.90
CA SER A 47 17.18 0.44 35.63
C SER A 47 15.92 -0.40 35.45
N ASN A 48 14.76 0.06 35.91
CA ASN A 48 13.53 -0.76 35.99
C ASN A 48 12.49 -0.46 34.90
N PHE A 49 12.77 0.50 34.02
CA PHE A 49 11.88 0.90 32.95
C PHE A 49 12.55 0.72 31.59
N ASN A 50 11.75 0.41 30.59
CA ASN A 50 12.09 0.57 29.18
C ASN A 50 11.59 1.96 28.74
N SER A 51 12.40 2.71 28.01
CA SER A 51 11.99 3.97 27.41
C SER A 51 11.46 3.69 26.01
N ILE A 52 10.19 4.00 25.72
CA ILE A 52 9.63 3.84 24.37
C ILE A 52 9.17 5.16 23.79
N THR A 53 9.27 5.29 22.47
CA THR A 53 8.75 6.41 21.68
C THR A 53 7.57 5.92 20.87
N ILE A 54 6.54 6.75 20.75
CA ILE A 54 5.39 6.51 19.87
C ILE A 54 5.40 7.56 18.76
N SER A 55 5.28 7.09 17.53
CA SER A 55 5.27 7.90 16.31
C SER A 55 4.00 7.64 15.47
N PRO A 56 2.88 8.32 15.77
CA PRO A 56 1.65 8.19 14.99
C PRO A 56 1.77 8.83 13.61
N SER A 57 1.24 8.14 12.60
CA SER A 57 1.40 8.47 11.19
C SER A 57 0.11 8.22 10.39
N LEU A 58 -0.65 9.29 10.20
CA LEU A 58 -1.54 9.52 9.05
C LEU A 58 -0.95 10.69 8.25
N GLY A 59 0.38 10.68 8.11
CA GLY A 59 1.21 11.88 8.18
C GLY A 59 1.44 12.33 9.63
N LYS A 60 2.23 13.39 9.82
CA LYS A 60 2.63 13.88 11.15
C LYS A 60 1.41 14.32 11.95
N ILE A 61 1.11 13.62 13.05
CA ILE A 61 -0.02 13.94 13.95
C ILE A 61 0.45 14.84 15.10
N PHE A 62 -0.25 15.95 15.35
CA PHE A 62 0.05 16.95 16.37
C PHE A 62 -1.05 17.03 17.41
N ASN A 63 -0.65 17.23 18.67
CA ASN A 63 -1.54 17.43 19.81
C ASN A 63 -2.68 16.39 19.95
N ALA A 64 -2.50 15.19 19.40
CA ALA A 64 -3.40 14.07 19.61
C ALA A 64 -3.09 13.42 20.96
N LYS A 65 -4.14 12.93 21.63
CA LYS A 65 -4.00 12.25 22.92
C LYS A 65 -3.56 10.82 22.67
N VAL A 66 -2.45 10.42 23.27
CA VAL A 66 -1.91 9.07 23.22
C VAL A 66 -2.09 8.41 24.58
N THR A 67 -2.85 7.32 24.61
CA THR A 67 -3.01 6.47 25.79
C THR A 67 -2.24 5.18 25.58
N LEU A 68 -1.33 4.87 26.49
CA LEU A 68 -0.57 3.63 26.50
C LEU A 68 -1.18 2.68 27.52
N ARG A 69 -1.44 1.44 27.12
CA ARG A 69 -2.02 0.39 27.96
C ARG A 69 -1.15 -0.85 27.97
N ASN A 70 -1.16 -1.57 29.08
CA ASN A 70 -0.64 -2.94 29.15
C ASN A 70 -1.56 -3.86 28.35
N ALA A 71 -1.05 -4.55 27.33
CA ALA A 71 -1.90 -5.36 26.46
C ALA A 71 -2.56 -6.54 27.20
N LYS A 72 -1.87 -7.12 28.18
CA LYS A 72 -2.35 -8.26 28.98
C LYS A 72 -3.48 -7.90 29.93
N THR A 73 -3.37 -6.75 30.61
CA THR A 73 -4.30 -6.36 31.69
C THR A 73 -5.25 -5.23 31.30
N ASN A 74 -5.04 -4.61 30.15
CA ASN A 74 -5.72 -3.41 29.67
C ASN A 74 -5.54 -2.16 30.59
N ALA A 75 -4.66 -2.24 31.59
CA ALA A 75 -4.39 -1.16 32.53
C ALA A 75 -3.67 0.01 31.82
N ILE A 76 -4.08 1.24 32.12
CA ILE A 76 -3.45 2.45 31.58
C ILE A 76 -2.06 2.60 32.23
N LEU A 77 -1.02 2.65 31.40
CA LEU A 77 0.36 2.91 31.80
C LEU A 77 0.70 4.40 31.76
N GLY A 78 -0.01 5.16 30.92
CA GLY A 78 0.08 6.61 30.89
C GLY A 78 -0.72 7.23 29.74
N THR A 79 -0.98 8.52 29.87
CA THR A 79 -1.63 9.33 28.84
C THR A 79 -0.85 10.62 28.66
N ARG A 80 -0.53 10.98 27.41
CA ARG A 80 0.20 12.20 27.04
C ARG A 80 -0.22 12.63 25.64
N ASN A 81 0.04 13.87 25.25
CA ASN A 81 -0.20 14.32 23.88
C ASN A 81 1.06 14.25 23.03
N THR A 82 0.90 14.03 21.72
CA THR A 82 1.99 14.18 20.74
C THR A 82 2.51 15.62 20.75
N SER A 83 3.84 15.77 20.74
CA SER A 83 4.53 17.06 20.66
C SER A 83 4.46 17.71 19.27
N SER A 84 5.10 18.86 19.09
CA SER A 84 5.30 19.49 17.77
C SER A 84 6.13 18.64 16.80
N LEU A 85 6.87 17.63 17.30
CA LEU A 85 7.57 16.66 16.46
C LEU A 85 6.67 15.49 16.02
N GLY A 86 5.42 15.47 16.49
CA GLY A 86 4.46 14.38 16.29
C GLY A 86 4.77 13.11 17.06
N LYS A 87 5.69 13.18 18.03
CA LYS A 87 6.12 12.04 18.85
C LYS A 87 5.80 12.24 20.32
N VAL A 88 5.76 11.14 21.06
CA VAL A 88 5.60 11.12 22.52
C VAL A 88 6.37 9.97 23.16
N ASN A 89 6.96 10.22 24.34
CA ASN A 89 7.78 9.25 25.06
C ASN A 89 7.07 8.72 26.31
N PHE A 90 7.27 7.43 26.59
CA PHE A 90 6.78 6.76 27.79
C PHE A 90 7.89 5.99 28.49
N GLN A 91 7.78 5.88 29.81
CA GLN A 91 8.55 4.96 30.63
C GLN A 91 7.65 3.79 30.96
N VAL A 92 8.04 2.58 30.56
CA VAL A 92 7.23 1.38 30.70
C VAL A 92 7.94 0.40 31.63
N PRO A 93 7.30 -0.09 32.70
CA PRO A 93 7.93 -1.06 33.58
C PRO A 93 8.41 -2.29 32.82
N LYS A 94 9.60 -2.81 33.14
CA LYS A 94 10.25 -3.92 32.40
C LYS A 94 9.45 -5.23 32.41
N GLU A 95 8.54 -5.41 33.35
CA GLU A 95 7.63 -6.54 33.42
C GLU A 95 6.51 -6.51 32.37
N VAL A 96 6.23 -5.34 31.77
CA VAL A 96 5.24 -5.21 30.69
C VAL A 96 5.87 -5.71 29.40
N GLN A 97 5.38 -6.85 28.92
CA GLN A 97 5.87 -7.49 27.69
C GLN A 97 5.34 -6.82 26.43
N ASP A 98 4.05 -6.47 26.41
CA ASP A 98 3.37 -5.91 25.25
C ASP A 98 2.50 -4.71 25.66
N VAL A 99 2.39 -3.74 24.75
CA VAL A 99 1.57 -2.55 24.92
C VAL A 99 0.55 -2.41 23.80
N VAL A 100 -0.57 -1.77 24.14
CA VAL A 100 -1.52 -1.21 23.18
C VAL A 100 -1.40 0.30 23.25
N VAL A 101 -1.16 0.90 22.10
CA VAL A 101 -1.09 2.33 21.89
C VAL A 101 -2.41 2.78 21.28
N GLU A 102 -3.05 3.78 21.88
CA GLU A 102 -4.28 4.37 21.36
C GLU A 102 -4.05 5.86 21.11
N VAL A 103 -4.16 6.29 19.86
CA VAL A 103 -4.04 7.69 19.47
C VAL A 103 -5.44 8.18 19.12
N GLU A 104 -5.88 9.22 19.82
CA GLU A 104 -7.23 9.78 19.69
C GLU A 104 -7.15 11.23 19.21
N GLY A 105 -8.03 11.55 18.26
CA GLY A 105 -8.30 12.92 17.85
C GLY A 105 -8.93 13.78 18.95
N GLY A 106 -9.09 15.06 18.67
CA GLY A 106 -9.60 16.02 19.64
C GLY A 106 -9.69 17.43 19.06
N ALA A 107 -10.25 18.37 19.83
CA ALA A 107 -10.55 19.72 19.37
C ALA A 107 -9.35 20.50 18.81
N THR A 108 -8.14 20.13 19.23
CA THR A 108 -6.88 20.78 18.84
C THR A 108 -5.91 19.81 18.18
N ALA A 109 -6.33 18.56 17.92
CA ALA A 109 -5.51 17.56 17.29
C ALA A 109 -5.53 17.77 15.78
N GLN A 110 -4.38 17.65 15.13
CA GLN A 110 -4.23 17.88 13.70
C GLN A 110 -3.33 16.81 13.10
N TYR A 111 -3.44 16.57 11.81
CA TYR A 111 -2.53 15.69 11.08
C TYR A 111 -2.21 16.30 9.72
N PHE A 112 -1.19 15.76 9.06
CA PHE A 112 -0.85 16.15 7.69
C PHE A 112 -1.39 15.10 6.73
N ASP A 113 -2.51 15.38 6.07
CA ASP A 113 -3.00 14.56 4.96
C ASP A 113 -2.05 14.73 3.77
N GLU A 114 -1.38 13.67 3.35
CA GLU A 114 -0.38 13.76 2.29
C GLU A 114 -0.96 14.29 0.98
N ALA A 115 -2.27 14.14 0.73
CA ALA A 115 -2.91 14.67 -0.46
C ALA A 115 -3.47 16.09 -0.30
N LYS A 116 -3.91 16.48 0.90
CA LYS A 116 -4.65 17.74 1.15
C LYS A 116 -3.95 18.69 2.13
N GLY A 117 -2.76 18.34 2.61
CA GLY A 117 -1.99 19.12 3.57
C GLY A 117 -2.57 19.02 4.98
N LYS A 118 -2.40 20.08 5.76
CA LYS A 118 -2.80 20.10 7.17
C LYS A 118 -4.33 19.98 7.32
N GLN A 119 -4.77 19.02 8.13
CA GLN A 119 -6.19 18.75 8.44
C GLN A 119 -6.39 18.60 9.96
N ASP A 120 -7.62 18.80 10.42
CA ASP A 120 -7.98 18.52 11.81
C ASP A 120 -8.22 17.02 12.01
N LEU A 121 -7.78 16.47 13.15
CA LEU A 121 -8.06 15.11 13.57
C LEU A 121 -9.25 15.12 14.53
N PRO A 122 -10.49 14.87 14.06
CA PRO A 122 -11.68 15.11 14.86
C PRO A 122 -11.78 14.15 16.05
N SER A 123 -12.48 14.60 17.09
CA SER A 123 -12.81 13.77 18.25
C SER A 123 -13.57 12.51 17.82
N GLY A 124 -13.23 11.36 18.41
CA GLY A 124 -13.82 10.06 18.08
C GLY A 124 -13.04 9.26 17.04
N VAL A 125 -12.15 9.90 16.27
CA VAL A 125 -11.18 9.15 15.45
C VAL A 125 -10.14 8.53 16.37
N LYS A 126 -9.90 7.24 16.17
CA LYS A 126 -8.95 6.44 16.92
C LYS A 126 -8.10 5.63 15.96
N ILE A 127 -6.79 5.60 16.22
CA ILE A 127 -5.84 4.75 15.52
C ILE A 127 -4.92 4.08 16.53
N ARG A 128 -4.68 2.78 16.37
CA ARG A 128 -4.01 1.95 17.38
C ARG A 128 -2.84 1.18 16.81
N ALA A 129 -1.97 0.76 17.72
CA ALA A 129 -0.94 -0.23 17.47
C ALA A 129 -0.80 -1.13 18.68
N ALA A 130 -0.48 -2.41 18.46
CA ALA A 130 -0.08 -3.31 19.53
C ALA A 130 1.30 -3.87 19.19
N ALA A 131 2.22 -3.82 20.15
CA ALA A 131 3.61 -4.22 19.92
C ALA A 131 4.28 -4.73 21.21
N PRO A 132 5.26 -5.64 21.09
CA PRO A 132 6.17 -5.95 22.17
C PRO A 132 6.96 -4.71 22.61
N VAL A 133 7.25 -4.62 23.90
CA VAL A 133 8.06 -3.55 24.49
C VAL A 133 9.52 -3.94 24.45
N ALA A 134 10.34 -3.12 23.80
CA ALA A 134 11.79 -3.17 23.89
C ALA A 134 12.33 -1.80 24.32
N ASP A 135 13.45 -1.79 25.07
CA ASP A 135 14.08 -0.52 25.45
C ASP A 135 14.50 0.27 24.21
N LYS A 136 14.17 1.57 24.21
CA LYS A 136 14.38 2.52 23.11
C LYS A 136 13.62 2.19 21.82
N ALA A 137 12.59 1.35 21.89
CA ALA A 137 11.72 1.12 20.73
C ALA A 137 11.02 2.42 20.29
N ASP A 138 10.85 2.58 18.98
CA ASP A 138 10.00 3.61 18.36
C ASP A 138 8.86 2.91 17.61
N ILE A 139 7.67 2.95 18.20
CA ILE A 139 6.48 2.25 17.71
C ILE A 139 5.70 3.18 16.78
N GLY A 140 5.60 2.79 15.52
CA GLY A 140 4.73 3.42 14.54
C GLY A 140 3.25 3.11 14.81
N VAL A 141 2.38 4.09 14.61
CA VAL A 141 0.92 3.90 14.65
C VAL A 141 0.33 4.36 13.32
N SER A 142 -0.21 3.44 12.53
CA SER A 142 -0.68 3.70 11.16
C SER A 142 -1.96 2.91 10.85
N VAL A 143 -2.49 3.06 9.64
CA VAL A 143 -3.63 2.28 9.14
C VAL A 143 -3.38 0.77 9.22
N PHE A 144 -2.14 0.31 8.99
CA PHE A 144 -1.79 -1.10 9.04
C PHE A 144 -1.73 -1.62 10.47
N THR A 145 -1.20 -0.85 11.42
CA THR A 145 -1.20 -1.28 12.82
C THR A 145 -2.61 -1.29 13.41
N GLU A 146 -3.49 -0.41 12.94
CA GLU A 146 -4.92 -0.46 13.30
C GLU A 146 -5.57 -1.75 12.78
N ALA A 147 -5.33 -2.11 11.51
CA ALA A 147 -5.81 -3.37 10.93
C ALA A 147 -5.31 -4.59 11.73
N ALA A 148 -4.03 -4.58 12.14
CA ALA A 148 -3.43 -5.65 12.93
C ALA A 148 -4.04 -5.72 14.34
N VAL A 149 -4.34 -4.59 14.98
CA VAL A 149 -5.06 -4.57 16.26
C VAL A 149 -6.45 -5.17 16.10
N LYS A 150 -7.22 -4.73 15.08
CA LYS A 150 -8.55 -5.29 14.77
C LYS A 150 -8.50 -6.79 14.51
N HIS A 151 -7.49 -7.26 13.78
CA HIS A 151 -7.26 -8.69 13.55
C HIS A 151 -7.02 -9.45 14.85
N ALA A 152 -6.09 -8.96 15.69
CA ALA A 152 -5.73 -9.62 16.93
C ALA A 152 -6.91 -9.68 17.92
N GLU A 153 -7.77 -8.66 17.97
CA GLU A 153 -8.97 -8.60 18.83
C GLU A 153 -9.99 -9.70 18.50
N LYS A 154 -10.02 -10.18 17.25
CA LYS A 154 -10.92 -11.26 16.79
C LYS A 154 -10.42 -12.66 17.21
N LEU A 155 -9.16 -12.80 17.59
CA LEU A 155 -8.56 -14.07 18.01
C LEU A 155 -8.91 -14.39 19.47
N THR A 156 -8.94 -15.67 19.83
CA THR A 156 -9.08 -16.10 21.23
C THR A 156 -7.99 -15.47 22.10
N ASP A 157 -8.39 -14.92 23.25
CA ASP A 157 -7.57 -14.13 24.18
C ASP A 157 -7.14 -12.74 23.66
N GLY A 158 -7.50 -12.39 22.42
CA GLY A 158 -7.35 -11.05 21.87
C GLY A 158 -5.92 -10.50 21.96
N LEU A 159 -5.83 -9.21 22.30
CA LEU A 159 -4.58 -8.50 22.56
C LEU A 159 -3.88 -8.91 23.87
N SER A 160 -4.54 -9.69 24.74
CA SER A 160 -3.91 -10.12 26.00
C SER A 160 -2.83 -11.18 25.81
N LYS A 161 -2.73 -11.75 24.61
CA LYS A 161 -1.80 -12.81 24.23
C LYS A 161 -0.78 -12.29 23.21
N SER A 162 0.50 -12.23 23.62
CA SER A 162 1.61 -11.73 22.80
C SER A 162 1.71 -12.39 21.41
N SER A 163 1.48 -13.70 21.31
CA SER A 163 1.53 -14.40 20.02
C SER A 163 0.48 -13.92 19.03
N ASN A 164 -0.69 -13.45 19.50
CA ASN A 164 -1.73 -12.89 18.63
C ASN A 164 -1.27 -11.54 18.07
N ILE A 165 -0.64 -10.69 18.88
CA ILE A 165 -0.07 -9.41 18.45
C ILE A 165 1.00 -9.63 17.38
N ILE A 166 1.94 -10.54 17.64
CA ILE A 166 3.03 -10.85 16.70
C ILE A 166 2.47 -11.44 15.39
N ALA A 167 1.55 -12.40 15.49
CA ALA A 167 0.94 -13.03 14.31
C ALA A 167 0.11 -12.03 13.48
N ALA A 168 -0.65 -11.15 14.13
CA ALA A 168 -1.44 -10.13 13.45
C ALA A 168 -0.55 -9.12 12.72
N ASN A 169 0.46 -8.58 13.40
CA ASN A 169 1.40 -7.65 12.76
C ASN A 169 2.11 -8.28 11.56
N LYS A 170 2.53 -9.55 11.69
CA LYS A 170 3.13 -10.31 10.59
C LYS A 170 2.15 -10.49 9.43
N LYS A 171 0.95 -10.99 9.71
CA LYS A 171 -0.07 -11.28 8.69
C LYS A 171 -0.45 -10.03 7.90
N ILE A 172 -0.71 -8.92 8.59
CA ILE A 172 -1.03 -7.65 7.93
C ILE A 172 0.16 -7.11 7.15
N GLY A 173 1.37 -7.19 7.71
CA GLY A 173 2.59 -6.82 6.99
C GLY A 173 2.77 -7.62 5.69
N GLU A 174 2.64 -8.95 5.73
CA GLU A 174 2.71 -9.82 4.56
C GLU A 174 1.67 -9.46 3.51
N ALA A 175 0.43 -9.16 3.92
CA ALA A 175 -0.66 -8.77 3.01
C ALA A 175 -0.38 -7.48 2.22
N VAL A 176 0.47 -6.59 2.72
CA VAL A 176 0.80 -5.31 2.06
C VAL A 176 2.28 -5.20 1.65
N GLY A 177 3.03 -6.32 1.70
CA GLY A 177 4.44 -6.35 1.31
C GLY A 177 5.39 -5.61 2.27
N LEU A 178 5.02 -5.49 3.55
CA LEU A 178 5.82 -4.87 4.61
C LEU A 178 6.36 -5.91 5.60
N SER A 179 7.67 -5.93 5.79
CA SER A 179 8.31 -6.83 6.76
C SER A 179 8.08 -6.44 8.22
N ASN A 180 7.80 -5.16 8.50
CA ASN A 180 7.59 -4.67 9.85
C ASN A 180 6.69 -3.42 9.86
N ILE A 181 5.41 -3.59 10.16
CA ILE A 181 4.44 -2.49 10.21
C ILE A 181 4.47 -1.68 11.51
N ILE A 182 5.13 -2.19 12.58
CA ILE A 182 5.26 -1.50 13.87
C ILE A 182 6.51 -0.60 13.93
N GLN A 183 7.41 -0.69 12.94
CA GLN A 183 8.51 0.26 12.78
C GLN A 183 7.95 1.67 12.57
N ALA A 184 8.42 2.65 13.35
CA ALA A 184 8.06 4.03 13.11
C ALA A 184 8.49 4.51 11.70
N PRO A 185 7.58 5.08 10.89
CA PRO A 185 7.94 5.71 9.63
C PRO A 185 8.59 7.08 9.88
N VAL A 186 9.24 7.63 8.85
CA VAL A 186 9.56 9.08 8.83
C VAL A 186 8.25 9.86 8.82
N LEU A 187 8.04 10.76 9.79
CA LEU A 187 6.82 11.55 9.89
C LEU A 187 6.83 12.72 8.90
N ILE A 188 5.96 12.65 7.89
CA ILE A 188 5.79 13.70 6.89
C ILE A 188 4.77 14.72 7.38
N GLY A 189 5.19 15.96 7.58
CA GLY A 189 4.33 17.08 7.98
C GLY A 189 4.24 18.20 6.95
N SER A 190 4.95 18.08 5.83
CA SER A 190 4.94 19.02 4.71
C SER A 190 5.53 18.33 3.47
N ASP A 191 5.25 18.86 2.27
CA ASP A 191 5.87 18.36 1.03
C ASP A 191 7.41 18.44 1.06
N ASN A 192 7.98 19.40 1.81
CA ASN A 192 9.42 19.52 1.94
C ASN A 192 10.04 18.39 2.79
N ASP A 193 9.26 17.77 3.68
CA ASP A 193 9.74 16.68 4.53
C ASP A 193 10.12 15.43 3.67
N TYR A 194 9.56 15.28 2.47
CA TYR A 194 9.96 14.21 1.53
C TYR A 194 11.43 14.31 1.10
N ASN A 195 12.02 15.51 1.08
CA ASN A 195 13.45 15.68 0.78
C ASN A 195 14.37 15.17 1.89
N THR A 196 13.83 14.76 3.04
CA THR A 196 14.58 14.17 4.16
C THR A 196 14.63 12.64 4.12
N LEU A 197 13.89 12.02 3.19
CA LEU A 197 13.88 10.58 3.00
C LEU A 197 15.27 10.03 2.66
N LYS A 198 15.48 8.77 3.02
CA LYS A 198 16.72 8.01 2.81
C LYS A 198 16.41 6.63 2.24
N ASP A 199 17.44 5.91 1.83
CA ASP A 199 17.34 4.50 1.45
C ASP A 199 17.31 3.62 2.71
N ASP A 200 16.24 3.76 3.51
CA ASP A 200 16.02 3.00 4.74
C ASP A 200 14.55 2.56 4.90
N ALA A 201 14.31 1.63 5.83
CA ALA A 201 12.99 1.06 6.05
C ALA A 201 11.95 2.08 6.53
N ALA A 202 12.35 3.07 7.33
CA ALA A 202 11.44 4.10 7.85
C ALA A 202 10.97 5.06 6.75
N SER A 203 11.87 5.40 5.82
CA SER A 203 11.58 6.23 4.66
C SER A 203 10.75 5.48 3.61
N ALA A 204 11.06 4.20 3.39
CA ALA A 204 10.24 3.32 2.55
C ALA A 204 8.81 3.21 3.10
N TYR A 205 8.66 3.06 4.41
CA TYR A 205 7.35 2.99 5.04
C TYR A 205 6.58 4.33 4.95
N ALA A 206 7.26 5.46 5.17
CA ALA A 206 6.66 6.78 4.99
C ALA A 206 6.14 6.99 3.54
N LEU A 207 6.93 6.57 2.55
CA LEU A 207 6.54 6.62 1.14
C LEU A 207 5.32 5.73 0.85
N GLN A 208 5.28 4.54 1.44
CA GLN A 208 4.15 3.62 1.32
C GLN A 208 2.85 4.25 1.85
N LEU A 209 2.88 4.81 3.06
CA LEU A 209 1.71 5.51 3.63
C LEU A 209 1.29 6.72 2.77
N ALA A 210 2.25 7.53 2.34
CA ALA A 210 1.99 8.68 1.46
C ALA A 210 1.35 8.25 0.13
N GLY A 211 1.87 7.19 -0.50
CA GLY A 211 1.33 6.64 -1.74
C GLY A 211 -0.11 6.16 -1.58
N LEU A 212 -0.45 5.54 -0.46
CA LEU A 212 -1.82 5.11 -0.19
C LEU A 212 -2.79 6.31 -0.13
N VAL A 213 -2.42 7.35 0.62
CA VAL A 213 -3.26 8.56 0.76
C VAL A 213 -3.40 9.29 -0.57
N LYS A 214 -2.32 9.39 -1.35
CA LYS A 214 -2.33 9.98 -2.70
C LYS A 214 -3.20 9.16 -3.67
N ALA A 215 -3.12 7.83 -3.64
CA ALA A 215 -3.97 6.96 -4.44
C ALA A 215 -5.45 7.14 -4.05
N ALA A 216 -5.74 7.16 -2.74
CA ALA A 216 -7.09 7.36 -2.23
C ALA A 216 -7.70 8.71 -2.65
N ALA A 217 -6.89 9.77 -2.61
CA ALA A 217 -7.30 11.11 -3.02
C ALA A 217 -7.77 11.21 -4.48
N SER A 218 -7.31 10.31 -5.35
CA SER A 218 -7.74 10.25 -6.75
C SER A 218 -9.12 9.61 -6.95
N LYS A 219 -9.62 8.86 -5.96
CA LYS A 219 -10.87 8.11 -6.02
C LYS A 219 -11.99 8.72 -5.17
N VAL A 220 -11.66 9.61 -4.23
CA VAL A 220 -12.67 10.35 -3.46
C VAL A 220 -13.11 11.64 -4.19
N PRO A 221 -14.35 12.11 -4.00
CA PRO A 221 -14.80 13.39 -4.54
C PRO A 221 -13.87 14.54 -4.11
N THR A 222 -13.70 15.55 -4.96
CA THR A 222 -12.82 16.71 -4.68
C THR A 222 -13.27 17.52 -3.47
N THR A 223 -14.53 17.38 -3.04
CA THR A 223 -15.11 17.96 -1.82
C THR A 223 -14.64 17.29 -0.53
N VAL A 224 -14.10 16.07 -0.60
CA VAL A 224 -13.52 15.36 0.55
C VAL A 224 -12.13 15.94 0.83
N THR A 225 -11.97 16.55 2.01
CA THR A 225 -10.71 17.17 2.43
C THR A 225 -9.81 16.23 3.25
N THR A 226 -10.29 15.04 3.60
CA THR A 226 -9.58 14.08 4.46
C THR A 226 -9.41 12.67 3.84
N PRO A 227 -8.82 12.51 2.65
CA PRO A 227 -8.56 11.20 2.04
C PRO A 227 -7.88 10.19 2.97
N ALA A 228 -6.92 10.61 3.81
CA ALA A 228 -6.22 9.71 4.73
C ALA A 228 -7.17 9.09 5.78
N LEU A 229 -8.18 9.84 6.21
CA LEU A 229 -9.18 9.39 7.17
C LEU A 229 -10.20 8.46 6.51
N SER A 230 -10.62 8.78 5.28
CA SER A 230 -11.45 7.89 4.48
C SER A 230 -10.76 6.53 4.31
N LEU A 231 -9.48 6.55 3.95
CA LEU A 231 -8.66 5.35 3.82
C LEU A 231 -8.52 4.61 5.15
N LEU A 232 -8.18 5.30 6.25
CA LEU A 232 -8.05 4.69 7.57
C LEU A 232 -9.32 3.92 7.94
N ASN A 233 -10.49 4.54 7.75
CA ASN A 233 -11.76 3.96 8.15
C ASN A 233 -12.07 2.68 7.38
N THR A 234 -11.86 2.65 6.06
CA THR A 234 -12.22 1.49 5.24
C THR A 234 -11.10 0.46 5.13
N LEU A 235 -9.87 0.88 4.86
CA LEU A 235 -8.75 -0.04 4.62
C LEU A 235 -8.38 -0.82 5.87
N SER A 236 -8.48 -0.23 7.06
CA SER A 236 -8.17 -0.96 8.29
C SER A 236 -9.20 -2.05 8.61
N ASP A 237 -10.45 -1.88 8.17
CA ASP A 237 -11.49 -2.90 8.29
C ASP A 237 -11.33 -4.01 7.24
N ASP A 238 -11.11 -3.61 5.98
CA ASP A 238 -10.86 -4.51 4.85
C ASP A 238 -9.66 -5.42 5.15
N LEU A 239 -8.53 -4.80 5.46
CA LEU A 239 -7.29 -5.51 5.73
C LEU A 239 -7.31 -6.30 7.05
N SER A 240 -8.33 -6.17 7.91
CA SER A 240 -8.35 -6.83 9.22
C SER A 240 -8.43 -8.35 9.16
N ASP A 241 -8.77 -8.94 8.02
CA ASP A 241 -8.69 -10.39 7.79
C ASP A 241 -7.44 -10.83 7.01
N GLY A 242 -6.59 -9.87 6.64
CA GLY A 242 -5.35 -10.02 5.90
C GLY A 242 -5.54 -10.09 4.38
N ILE A 243 -6.70 -9.70 3.87
CA ILE A 243 -7.02 -9.67 2.44
C ILE A 243 -7.47 -8.25 2.09
N VAL A 244 -7.26 -7.83 0.84
CA VAL A 244 -7.86 -6.61 0.29
C VAL A 244 -8.88 -7.06 -0.74
N ASP A 245 -10.14 -7.13 -0.36
CA ASP A 245 -11.23 -7.52 -1.27
C ASP A 245 -12.47 -6.63 -1.16
N GLY A 246 -12.35 -5.52 -0.41
CA GLY A 246 -13.43 -4.58 -0.14
C GLY A 246 -14.42 -5.09 0.90
N LYS A 247 -14.04 -6.06 1.74
CA LYS A 247 -14.92 -6.65 2.76
C LYS A 247 -14.23 -6.71 4.10
N ASN A 248 -15.02 -6.61 5.16
CA ASN A 248 -14.60 -7.03 6.48
C ASN A 248 -15.17 -8.43 6.71
N GLU A 249 -14.35 -9.46 6.50
CA GLU A 249 -14.78 -10.85 6.47
C GLU A 249 -15.85 -11.08 5.37
N ALA A 250 -17.09 -11.41 5.76
CA ALA A 250 -18.18 -11.61 4.81
C ALA A 250 -18.91 -10.29 4.44
N ALA A 251 -18.70 -9.21 5.19
CA ALA A 251 -19.47 -7.99 5.06
C ALA A 251 -18.86 -7.02 4.04
N GLN A 252 -19.62 -6.68 3.00
CA GLN A 252 -19.22 -5.70 2.00
C GLN A 252 -19.07 -4.30 2.60
N LEU A 253 -17.94 -3.66 2.31
CA LEU A 253 -17.71 -2.26 2.66
C LEU A 253 -18.23 -1.35 1.56
N SER A 254 -18.63 -0.13 1.93
CA SER A 254 -19.15 0.87 1.00
C SER A 254 -18.27 2.11 0.98
N ASN A 255 -18.36 2.89 -0.10
CA ASN A 255 -17.60 4.14 -0.27
C ASN A 255 -16.07 3.93 -0.15
N LEU A 256 -15.57 2.82 -0.70
CA LEU A 256 -14.14 2.53 -0.72
C LEU A 256 -13.41 3.64 -1.49
N PRO A 257 -12.39 4.28 -0.88
CA PRO A 257 -11.54 5.25 -1.56
C PRO A 257 -10.48 4.55 -2.44
N TYR A 258 -10.69 3.30 -2.81
CA TYR A 258 -9.80 2.49 -3.63
C TYR A 258 -10.61 1.41 -4.36
N ALA A 259 -9.99 0.75 -5.35
CA ALA A 259 -10.61 -0.35 -6.07
C ALA A 259 -10.66 -1.60 -5.19
N ALA A 260 -11.81 -2.28 -5.12
CA ALA A 260 -11.94 -3.54 -4.37
C ALA A 260 -11.11 -4.68 -4.97
N LEU A 261 -10.76 -4.60 -6.26
CA LEU A 261 -9.85 -5.55 -6.88
C LEU A 261 -8.40 -5.25 -6.44
N ALA A 262 -7.80 -6.18 -5.69
CA ALA A 262 -6.52 -6.00 -5.03
C ALA A 262 -5.39 -5.62 -6.00
N SER A 263 -5.36 -6.22 -7.19
CA SER A 263 -4.38 -5.90 -8.24
C SER A 263 -4.52 -4.47 -8.76
N VAL A 264 -5.74 -3.94 -8.86
CA VAL A 264 -6.01 -2.55 -9.27
C VAL A 264 -5.66 -1.58 -8.16
N PHE A 265 -5.96 -1.94 -6.91
CA PHE A 265 -5.52 -1.19 -5.74
C PHE A 265 -3.99 -1.10 -5.68
N ALA A 266 -3.30 -2.23 -5.83
CA ALA A 266 -1.84 -2.29 -5.88
C ALA A 266 -1.27 -1.39 -6.97
N ALA A 267 -1.76 -1.52 -8.21
CA ALA A 267 -1.30 -0.69 -9.32
C ALA A 267 -1.52 0.82 -9.07
N SER A 268 -2.67 1.18 -8.50
CA SER A 268 -2.97 2.58 -8.12
C SER A 268 -2.01 3.09 -7.05
N TRP A 269 -1.71 2.26 -6.05
CA TRP A 269 -0.77 2.56 -4.98
C TRP A 269 0.66 2.73 -5.49
N GLN A 270 1.12 1.81 -6.35
CA GLN A 270 2.43 1.89 -7.01
C GLN A 270 2.56 3.18 -7.82
N LEU A 271 1.57 3.51 -8.66
CA LEU A 271 1.58 4.73 -9.46
C LEU A 271 1.67 5.99 -8.59
N ALA A 272 0.89 6.05 -7.50
CA ALA A 272 0.91 7.17 -6.57
C ALA A 272 2.27 7.31 -5.85
N MET A 273 2.90 6.20 -5.44
CA MET A 273 4.26 6.24 -4.89
C MET A 273 5.29 6.73 -5.90
N GLN A 274 5.21 6.27 -7.16
CA GLN A 274 6.11 6.74 -8.22
C GLN A 274 5.97 8.25 -8.46
N GLN A 275 4.75 8.80 -8.37
CA GLN A 275 4.53 10.24 -8.46
C GLN A 275 5.20 11.00 -7.31
N VAL A 276 5.08 10.50 -6.07
CA VAL A 276 5.77 11.10 -4.91
C VAL A 276 7.29 11.04 -5.10
N ILE A 277 7.84 9.88 -5.50
CA ILE A 277 9.27 9.70 -5.75
C ILE A 277 9.77 10.67 -6.82
N THR A 278 9.02 10.85 -7.92
CA THR A 278 9.46 11.67 -9.05
C THR A 278 9.76 13.11 -8.64
N ASN A 279 9.05 13.61 -7.62
CA ASN A 279 9.21 14.96 -7.07
C ASN A 279 10.39 15.11 -6.09
N LEU A 280 11.11 14.04 -5.75
CA LEU A 280 12.29 14.12 -4.90
C LEU A 280 13.47 14.78 -5.65
N ASN A 281 14.21 15.63 -4.96
CA ASN A 281 15.36 16.31 -5.56
C ASN A 281 16.56 15.37 -5.83
N ASN A 282 16.73 14.31 -5.03
CA ASN A 282 17.88 13.41 -5.11
C ASN A 282 17.65 12.28 -6.14
N VAL A 283 18.38 12.32 -7.27
CA VAL A 283 18.22 11.37 -8.38
C VAL A 283 18.56 9.93 -8.00
N GLU A 284 19.64 9.71 -7.25
CA GLU A 284 20.07 8.37 -6.84
C GLU A 284 19.05 7.75 -5.87
N LEU A 285 18.56 8.56 -4.93
CA LEU A 285 17.50 8.14 -4.02
C LEU A 285 16.20 7.80 -4.76
N ARG A 286 15.85 8.57 -5.81
CA ARG A 286 14.67 8.26 -6.65
C ARG A 286 14.78 6.88 -7.27
N ALA A 287 15.92 6.57 -7.88
CA ALA A 287 16.14 5.27 -8.50
C ALA A 287 16.07 4.14 -7.45
N ALA A 288 16.71 4.33 -6.30
CA ALA A 288 16.70 3.36 -5.21
C ALA A 288 15.28 3.11 -4.67
N LEU A 289 14.52 4.16 -4.33
CA LEU A 289 13.17 4.03 -3.78
C LEU A 289 12.18 3.47 -4.80
N LYS A 290 12.32 3.82 -6.09
CA LYS A 290 11.47 3.26 -7.15
C LYS A 290 11.61 1.73 -7.20
N THR A 291 12.82 1.23 -7.38
CA THR A 291 13.07 -0.22 -7.52
C THR A 291 12.87 -1.00 -6.22
N LYS A 292 13.18 -0.40 -5.06
CA LYS A 292 13.12 -1.11 -3.77
C LYS A 292 11.78 -1.02 -3.07
N VAL A 293 10.94 -0.04 -3.39
CA VAL A 293 9.69 0.24 -2.68
C VAL A 293 8.52 0.28 -3.63
N ALA A 294 8.52 1.21 -4.60
CA ALA A 294 7.35 1.43 -5.44
C ALA A 294 7.04 0.22 -6.33
N ASP A 295 8.07 -0.40 -6.91
CA ASP A 295 7.88 -1.55 -7.81
C ASP A 295 7.69 -2.88 -7.04
N LYS A 296 7.67 -2.86 -5.70
CA LYS A 296 7.56 -4.05 -4.83
C LYS A 296 6.20 -4.26 -4.17
N VAL A 297 5.20 -3.44 -4.48
CA VAL A 297 3.85 -3.67 -3.96
C VAL A 297 3.24 -4.87 -4.67
N GLU A 298 3.14 -5.99 -3.98
CA GLU A 298 2.62 -7.24 -4.53
C GLU A 298 1.36 -7.67 -3.77
N ILE A 299 0.30 -6.85 -3.84
CA ILE A 299 -1.02 -7.28 -3.37
C ILE A 299 -1.69 -7.99 -4.54
N LYS A 300 -1.90 -9.31 -4.40
CA LYS A 300 -2.49 -10.15 -5.43
C LYS A 300 -3.96 -10.43 -5.14
N ASP A 301 -4.74 -10.57 -6.21
CA ASP A 301 -6.11 -11.04 -6.11
C ASP A 301 -6.16 -12.48 -5.57
N ILE A 302 -7.25 -12.83 -4.90
CA ILE A 302 -7.49 -14.22 -4.50
C ILE A 302 -7.68 -15.06 -5.77
N ASN A 303 -6.96 -16.18 -5.84
CA ASN A 303 -7.13 -17.18 -6.89
C ASN A 303 -8.26 -18.13 -6.52
N ILE A 304 -9.20 -18.33 -7.44
CA ILE A 304 -10.34 -19.23 -7.25
C ILE A 304 -10.24 -20.35 -8.29
N GLY A 305 -10.32 -21.59 -7.82
CA GLY A 305 -10.08 -22.77 -8.66
C GLY A 305 -8.59 -23.05 -8.89
N THR A 306 -8.30 -23.99 -9.79
CA THR A 306 -6.91 -24.38 -10.09
C THR A 306 -6.22 -23.31 -10.93
N VAL A 307 -5.04 -22.87 -10.53
CA VAL A 307 -4.22 -21.98 -11.35
C VAL A 307 -3.69 -22.75 -12.56
N VAL A 308 -3.97 -22.27 -13.76
CA VAL A 308 -3.47 -22.82 -15.01
C VAL A 308 -1.95 -22.76 -15.01
N THR A 309 -1.30 -23.87 -15.34
CA THR A 309 0.16 -23.96 -15.46
C THR A 309 0.55 -24.04 -16.93
N GLY A 310 1.61 -23.31 -17.30
CA GLY A 310 2.03 -23.15 -18.70
C GLY A 310 1.39 -21.96 -19.41
N ASP A 311 1.97 -21.56 -20.54
CA ASP A 311 1.42 -20.48 -21.36
C ASP A 311 0.40 -21.04 -22.34
N THR A 312 -0.85 -20.60 -22.21
CA THR A 312 -1.93 -20.88 -23.15
C THR A 312 -2.29 -19.63 -23.93
N ASP A 313 -3.04 -19.78 -25.02
CA ASP A 313 -3.56 -18.63 -25.78
C ASP A 313 -4.51 -17.74 -24.94
N PHE A 314 -5.09 -18.28 -23.86
CA PHE A 314 -5.95 -17.54 -22.94
C PHE A 314 -5.20 -16.88 -21.79
N GLY A 315 -3.95 -17.27 -21.56
CA GLY A 315 -3.14 -16.88 -20.41
C GLY A 315 -2.44 -18.07 -19.75
N GLY A 316 -1.69 -17.81 -18.68
CA GLY A 316 -0.88 -18.82 -18.01
C GLY A 316 -0.73 -18.57 -16.52
N GLY A 317 0.48 -18.76 -16.02
CA GLY A 317 0.82 -18.64 -14.60
C GLY A 317 0.61 -17.23 -14.02
N ASP A 318 0.87 -17.07 -12.73
CA ASP A 318 0.45 -15.96 -11.87
C ASP A 318 1.27 -14.65 -11.98
N LYS A 319 1.88 -14.41 -13.14
CA LYS A 319 2.85 -13.33 -13.35
C LYS A 319 2.34 -12.14 -14.16
N ALA A 320 1.17 -12.26 -14.78
CA ALA A 320 0.61 -11.23 -15.64
C ALA A 320 -0.47 -10.40 -14.94
N ALA A 321 -0.75 -9.20 -15.45
CA ALA A 321 -1.54 -8.18 -14.78
C ALA A 321 -3.04 -8.49 -14.73
N TRP A 322 -3.59 -9.13 -15.77
CA TRP A 322 -5.02 -9.45 -15.80
C TRP A 322 -5.26 -10.90 -15.40
N LYS A 323 -6.08 -11.10 -14.37
CA LYS A 323 -6.56 -12.39 -13.90
C LYS A 323 -7.80 -12.79 -14.70
N GLY A 324 -7.79 -13.96 -15.33
CA GLY A 324 -8.95 -14.59 -15.96
C GLY A 324 -9.52 -15.71 -15.09
N GLU A 325 -10.80 -15.64 -14.78
CA GLU A 325 -11.56 -16.68 -14.09
C GLU A 325 -12.37 -17.48 -15.11
N VAL A 326 -12.23 -18.80 -15.09
CA VAL A 326 -12.82 -19.69 -16.11
C VAL A 326 -14.02 -20.45 -15.54
N TYR A 327 -15.14 -20.41 -16.25
CA TYR A 327 -16.43 -20.93 -15.82
C TYR A 327 -16.94 -22.00 -16.78
N LEU A 328 -17.65 -22.99 -16.24
CA LEU A 328 -18.49 -23.88 -17.06
C LEU A 328 -19.86 -23.26 -17.23
N LEU A 329 -20.38 -23.30 -18.45
CA LEU A 329 -21.69 -22.79 -18.78
C LEU A 329 -22.64 -23.94 -19.08
N ALA A 330 -23.94 -23.66 -18.96
CA ALA A 330 -24.96 -24.62 -19.36
C ALA A 330 -24.90 -24.88 -20.87
N THR A 331 -25.23 -26.09 -21.30
CA THR A 331 -25.37 -26.42 -22.72
C THR A 331 -26.41 -25.51 -23.37
N ASN A 332 -26.16 -25.06 -24.61
CA ASN A 332 -27.00 -24.11 -25.36
C ASN A 332 -27.00 -22.67 -24.82
N THR A 333 -26.00 -22.29 -24.00
CA THR A 333 -25.82 -20.90 -23.57
C THR A 333 -25.53 -20.00 -24.77
N SER A 334 -26.51 -19.20 -25.20
CA SER A 334 -26.40 -18.37 -26.41
C SER A 334 -25.95 -16.93 -26.16
N LYS A 335 -25.67 -16.55 -24.90
CA LYS A 335 -25.24 -15.21 -24.45
C LYS A 335 -24.40 -15.32 -23.17
N LEU A 336 -23.61 -14.30 -22.88
CA LEU A 336 -22.88 -14.18 -21.61
C LEU A 336 -23.82 -14.34 -20.40
N PRO A 337 -23.47 -15.19 -19.41
CA PRO A 337 -24.20 -15.24 -18.15
C PRO A 337 -23.88 -14.01 -17.30
N ASP A 338 -24.62 -13.84 -16.21
CA ASP A 338 -24.14 -13.05 -15.09
C ASP A 338 -23.17 -13.89 -14.25
N PHE A 339 -21.87 -13.62 -14.38
CA PHE A 339 -20.81 -14.35 -13.67
C PHE A 339 -20.89 -14.28 -12.15
N ASN A 340 -21.69 -13.36 -11.59
CA ASN A 340 -21.91 -13.28 -10.15
C ASN A 340 -23.00 -14.25 -9.65
N ASN A 341 -23.77 -14.85 -10.57
CA ASN A 341 -24.95 -15.67 -10.28
C ASN A 341 -24.87 -17.08 -10.88
N ILE A 342 -23.65 -17.60 -11.10
CA ILE A 342 -23.39 -18.96 -11.60
C ILE A 342 -22.43 -19.71 -10.69
N ASP A 343 -22.20 -21.00 -11.00
CA ASP A 343 -21.23 -21.83 -10.28
C ASP A 343 -19.84 -21.16 -10.23
N PRO A 344 -19.07 -21.36 -9.15
CA PRO A 344 -17.73 -20.79 -9.01
C PRO A 344 -16.80 -21.15 -10.17
N PRO A 345 -15.80 -20.30 -10.48
CA PRO A 345 -14.85 -20.60 -11.54
C PRO A 345 -14.06 -21.87 -11.20
N ILE A 346 -13.81 -22.68 -12.22
CA ILE A 346 -13.11 -23.94 -12.12
C ILE A 346 -11.60 -23.81 -12.32
N GLY A 347 -11.15 -22.65 -12.81
CA GLY A 347 -9.75 -22.34 -12.98
C GLY A 347 -9.47 -20.84 -13.01
N THR A 348 -8.22 -20.49 -12.72
CA THR A 348 -7.68 -19.13 -12.81
C THR A 348 -6.47 -19.12 -13.74
N LEU A 349 -6.37 -18.14 -14.63
CA LEU A 349 -5.22 -17.90 -15.50
C LEU A 349 -4.85 -16.42 -15.50
N PHE A 350 -3.70 -16.05 -16.05
CA PHE A 350 -3.31 -14.64 -16.15
C PHE A 350 -2.72 -14.29 -17.51
N THR A 351 -2.95 -13.05 -17.96
CA THR A 351 -2.39 -12.56 -19.22
C THR A 351 -2.18 -11.04 -19.23
N ASP A 352 -1.25 -10.57 -20.05
CA ASP A 352 -1.03 -9.15 -20.36
C ASP A 352 -1.57 -8.77 -21.75
N LYS A 353 -2.19 -9.73 -22.45
CA LYS A 353 -2.84 -9.51 -23.74
C LYS A 353 -3.95 -10.53 -23.98
N ILE A 354 -5.01 -10.11 -24.63
CA ILE A 354 -6.09 -10.99 -25.06
C ILE A 354 -6.09 -10.97 -26.59
N ASP A 355 -5.47 -12.00 -27.18
CA ASP A 355 -5.10 -12.05 -28.60
C ASP A 355 -5.29 -13.46 -29.22
N ILE A 356 -6.49 -13.99 -29.07
CA ILE A 356 -6.89 -15.27 -29.67
C ILE A 356 -7.44 -14.97 -31.06
N SER A 357 -6.59 -15.14 -32.07
CA SER A 357 -6.95 -14.92 -33.47
C SER A 357 -8.02 -15.92 -33.97
N PRO A 358 -8.93 -15.52 -34.88
CA PRO A 358 -9.94 -16.41 -35.44
C PRO A 358 -9.35 -17.68 -36.05
N ARG A 359 -9.82 -18.84 -35.59
CA ARG A 359 -9.42 -20.16 -36.11
C ARG A 359 -10.49 -21.21 -35.85
N SER A 360 -10.40 -22.35 -36.54
CA SER A 360 -11.22 -23.53 -36.20
C SER A 360 -10.90 -24.00 -34.79
N PHE A 361 -11.92 -24.38 -34.00
CA PHE A 361 -11.70 -24.78 -32.62
C PHE A 361 -11.52 -26.29 -32.50
N THR A 362 -10.30 -26.76 -32.78
CA THR A 362 -9.94 -28.19 -32.77
C THR A 362 -9.21 -28.64 -31.51
N ASP A 363 -8.73 -27.68 -30.71
CA ASP A 363 -8.04 -27.93 -29.45
C ASP A 363 -9.00 -27.64 -28.29
N PRO A 364 -8.99 -28.41 -27.19
CA PRO A 364 -9.82 -28.07 -26.04
C PRO A 364 -9.35 -26.73 -25.47
N PHE A 365 -10.23 -26.04 -24.74
CA PHE A 365 -9.85 -24.90 -23.92
C PHE A 365 -8.59 -25.27 -23.12
N PRO A 366 -7.45 -24.65 -23.39
CA PRO A 366 -6.21 -25.08 -22.76
C PRO A 366 -6.22 -24.67 -21.27
N GLY A 367 -5.85 -25.58 -20.37
CA GLY A 367 -5.70 -25.28 -18.93
C GLY A 367 -6.93 -25.54 -18.04
N VAL A 368 -8.07 -25.90 -18.62
CA VAL A 368 -9.30 -26.33 -17.93
C VAL A 368 -9.42 -27.85 -18.05
N PRO A 369 -10.11 -28.61 -17.15
CA PRO A 369 -10.20 -30.07 -17.25
C PRO A 369 -10.42 -30.52 -18.69
N SER A 370 -9.49 -31.36 -19.14
CA SER A 370 -9.30 -31.72 -20.55
C SER A 370 -10.62 -32.18 -21.15
N ASN A 371 -10.93 -31.69 -22.35
CA ASN A 371 -12.13 -31.95 -23.17
C ASN A 371 -13.27 -30.91 -23.10
N ARG A 372 -12.97 -29.65 -22.74
CA ARG A 372 -13.96 -28.55 -22.88
C ARG A 372 -13.69 -27.75 -24.15
N PHE A 373 -14.51 -27.95 -25.18
CA PHE A 373 -14.43 -27.25 -26.47
C PHE A 373 -15.59 -26.26 -26.66
N GLU A 374 -16.51 -26.17 -25.71
CA GLU A 374 -17.71 -25.36 -25.82
C GLU A 374 -18.31 -25.15 -24.45
N TRP A 375 -19.21 -24.17 -24.36
CA TRP A 375 -19.96 -23.82 -23.16
C TRP A 375 -19.04 -23.51 -21.98
N PHE A 376 -18.10 -22.61 -22.21
CA PHE A 376 -17.27 -22.04 -21.15
C PHE A 376 -17.29 -20.52 -21.25
N GLY A 377 -17.02 -19.86 -20.13
CA GLY A 377 -16.85 -18.42 -20.06
C GLY A 377 -15.53 -18.05 -19.41
N VAL A 378 -14.96 -16.92 -19.80
CA VAL A 378 -13.80 -16.34 -19.13
C VAL A 378 -14.10 -14.90 -18.75
N ARG A 379 -13.87 -14.57 -17.48
CA ARG A 379 -13.94 -13.20 -16.97
C ARG A 379 -12.53 -12.73 -16.63
N TYR A 380 -11.95 -11.92 -17.50
CA TYR A 380 -10.69 -11.23 -17.27
C TYR A 380 -10.93 -9.96 -16.47
N GLN A 381 -10.10 -9.71 -15.47
CA GLN A 381 -10.11 -8.48 -14.68
C GLN A 381 -8.70 -8.07 -14.28
N GLY A 382 -8.46 -6.77 -14.17
CA GLY A 382 -7.20 -6.24 -13.63
C GLY A 382 -6.97 -4.78 -14.00
N PRO A 383 -5.77 -4.25 -13.71
CA PRO A 383 -5.46 -2.85 -13.94
C PRO A 383 -5.29 -2.51 -15.42
N LEU A 384 -5.86 -1.38 -15.83
CA LEU A 384 -5.56 -0.69 -17.08
C LEU A 384 -5.02 0.71 -16.75
N THR A 385 -3.74 0.92 -17.01
CA THR A 385 -3.08 2.21 -16.78
C THR A 385 -3.17 3.08 -18.02
N ILE A 386 -3.84 4.22 -17.87
CA ILE A 386 -3.95 5.28 -18.87
C ILE A 386 -2.89 6.33 -18.54
N SER A 387 -1.88 6.46 -19.39
CA SER A 387 -0.75 7.36 -19.10
C SER A 387 -1.10 8.84 -19.32
N GLU A 388 -2.07 9.13 -20.19
CA GLU A 388 -2.50 10.48 -20.54
C GLU A 388 -4.02 10.52 -20.64
N ALA A 389 -4.65 11.57 -20.11
CA ALA A 389 -6.09 11.72 -20.29
C ALA A 389 -6.45 11.92 -21.78
N GLY A 390 -7.66 11.52 -22.17
CA GLY A 390 -8.20 11.77 -23.51
C GLY A 390 -9.17 10.70 -23.97
N ASP A 391 -9.46 10.73 -25.27
CA ASP A 391 -10.38 9.79 -25.90
C ASP A 391 -9.64 8.52 -26.33
N TYR A 392 -10.22 7.37 -26.00
CA TYR A 392 -9.72 6.04 -26.33
C TYR A 392 -10.78 5.25 -27.08
N GLN A 393 -10.37 4.51 -28.12
CA GLN A 393 -11.26 3.62 -28.87
C GLN A 393 -11.01 2.17 -28.48
N PHE A 394 -12.08 1.45 -28.17
CA PHE A 394 -12.07 0.03 -27.83
C PHE A 394 -12.97 -0.77 -28.77
N ARG A 395 -12.57 -2.02 -29.06
CA ARG A 395 -13.41 -3.02 -29.73
C ARG A 395 -12.88 -4.43 -29.45
N THR A 396 -13.73 -5.42 -29.67
CA THR A 396 -13.38 -6.85 -29.71
C THR A 396 -13.51 -7.43 -31.12
N VAL A 397 -12.76 -8.51 -31.36
CA VAL A 397 -13.10 -9.56 -32.34
C VAL A 397 -13.37 -10.81 -31.53
N SER A 398 -14.55 -11.40 -31.64
CA SER A 398 -14.86 -12.61 -30.88
C SER A 398 -15.72 -13.62 -31.62
N ASP A 399 -15.59 -14.87 -31.16
CA ASP A 399 -16.48 -16.02 -31.37
C ASP A 399 -16.46 -16.79 -30.05
N ASP A 400 -17.54 -16.88 -29.28
CA ASP A 400 -18.83 -16.22 -29.49
C ASP A 400 -18.83 -14.80 -28.90
N GLY A 401 -19.66 -14.53 -27.90
CA GLY A 401 -19.92 -13.17 -27.42
C GLY A 401 -18.90 -12.65 -26.43
N SER A 402 -18.70 -11.33 -26.45
CA SER A 402 -17.80 -10.62 -25.55
C SER A 402 -18.34 -9.26 -25.08
N LYS A 403 -17.88 -8.82 -23.91
CA LYS A 403 -18.12 -7.47 -23.38
C LYS A 403 -16.83 -6.88 -22.81
N ILE A 404 -16.66 -5.57 -22.94
CA ILE A 404 -15.61 -4.80 -22.26
C ILE A 404 -16.27 -3.85 -21.28
N PHE A 405 -15.77 -3.81 -20.07
CA PHE A 405 -16.11 -2.84 -19.04
C PHE A 405 -14.85 -2.10 -18.59
N ILE A 406 -14.99 -0.80 -18.35
CA ILE A 406 -13.94 0.04 -17.75
C ILE A 406 -14.57 0.76 -16.56
N ASP A 407 -13.99 0.61 -15.38
CA ASP A 407 -14.55 1.10 -14.10
C ASP A 407 -16.03 0.70 -13.93
N ASP A 408 -16.32 -0.58 -14.23
CA ASP A 408 -17.66 -1.19 -14.20
C ASP A 408 -18.70 -0.62 -15.17
N VAL A 409 -18.32 0.36 -16.00
CA VAL A 409 -19.16 0.88 -17.09
C VAL A 409 -19.00 0.00 -18.32
N LEU A 410 -20.11 -0.48 -18.89
CA LEU A 410 -20.12 -1.25 -20.14
C LEU A 410 -19.69 -0.35 -21.31
N VAL A 411 -18.56 -0.69 -21.94
CA VAL A 411 -17.96 0.05 -23.05
C VAL A 411 -18.25 -0.62 -24.39
N VAL A 412 -18.01 -1.93 -24.50
CA VAL A 412 -18.31 -2.71 -25.71
C VAL A 412 -19.27 -3.82 -25.34
N ASN A 413 -20.34 -3.97 -26.14
CA ASN A 413 -21.28 -5.07 -26.04
C ASN A 413 -21.37 -5.79 -27.39
N HIS A 414 -20.69 -6.93 -27.49
CA HIS A 414 -20.66 -7.80 -28.65
C HIS A 414 -21.12 -9.20 -28.23
N ASP A 415 -22.23 -9.25 -27.50
CA ASP A 415 -22.77 -10.46 -26.89
C ASP A 415 -23.70 -11.21 -27.84
N GLY A 416 -23.88 -12.50 -27.58
CA GLY A 416 -24.64 -13.41 -28.42
C GLY A 416 -23.77 -14.44 -29.12
N GLN A 417 -24.39 -15.56 -29.48
CA GLN A 417 -23.76 -16.59 -30.31
C GLN A 417 -23.61 -16.07 -31.74
N HIS A 418 -22.38 -16.09 -32.27
CA HIS A 418 -22.05 -15.67 -33.62
C HIS A 418 -20.66 -16.18 -34.04
N ALA A 419 -20.48 -16.38 -35.35
CA ALA A 419 -19.17 -16.64 -35.94
C ALA A 419 -18.18 -15.47 -35.69
N PRO A 420 -16.86 -15.65 -35.93
CA PRO A 420 -15.87 -14.63 -35.65
C PRO A 420 -16.19 -13.33 -36.38
N SER A 421 -16.43 -12.28 -35.62
CA SER A 421 -16.80 -10.98 -36.15
C SER A 421 -16.25 -9.86 -35.28
N SER A 422 -16.10 -8.67 -35.89
CA SER A 422 -15.69 -7.47 -35.18
C SER A 422 -16.91 -6.75 -34.62
N SER A 423 -16.80 -6.32 -33.37
CA SER A 423 -17.71 -5.33 -32.79
C SER A 423 -17.49 -3.94 -33.39
N ALA A 424 -18.48 -3.05 -33.18
CA ALA A 424 -18.29 -1.63 -33.45
C ALA A 424 -17.23 -1.03 -32.50
N ARG A 425 -16.49 -0.04 -32.98
CA ARG A 425 -15.59 0.76 -32.13
C ARG A 425 -16.40 1.67 -31.23
N VAL A 426 -16.03 1.74 -29.96
CA VAL A 426 -16.62 2.64 -28.98
C VAL A 426 -15.54 3.59 -28.45
N THR A 427 -15.83 4.89 -28.46
CA THR A 427 -14.94 5.92 -27.91
C THR A 427 -15.34 6.23 -26.47
N VAL A 428 -14.37 6.21 -25.57
CA VAL A 428 -14.52 6.54 -24.15
C VAL A 428 -13.48 7.57 -23.76
N ASN A 429 -13.91 8.61 -23.05
CA ASN A 429 -12.98 9.57 -22.45
C ASN A 429 -12.48 9.00 -21.11
N LEU A 430 -11.16 8.88 -20.97
CA LEU A 430 -10.51 8.35 -19.77
C LEU A 430 -9.54 9.38 -19.19
N ASN A 431 -9.49 9.46 -17.86
CA ASN A 431 -8.49 10.24 -17.16
C ASN A 431 -7.14 9.51 -17.14
N ALA A 432 -6.05 10.23 -16.89
CA ALA A 432 -4.79 9.56 -16.57
C ALA A 432 -4.90 8.86 -15.21
N GLY A 433 -4.32 7.66 -15.09
CA GLY A 433 -4.33 6.86 -13.87
C GLY A 433 -4.65 5.41 -14.12
N VAL A 434 -4.92 4.68 -13.04
CA VAL A 434 -5.29 3.26 -13.08
C VAL A 434 -6.81 3.12 -13.04
N HIS A 435 -7.31 2.37 -14.01
CA HIS A 435 -8.71 1.97 -14.19
C HIS A 435 -8.85 0.45 -13.98
N THR A 436 -10.05 0.00 -13.63
CA THR A 436 -10.39 -1.42 -13.66
C THR A 436 -10.80 -1.79 -15.08
N LEU A 437 -10.09 -2.73 -15.71
CA LEU A 437 -10.56 -3.39 -16.92
C LEU A 437 -11.28 -4.68 -16.52
N ARG A 438 -12.44 -4.93 -17.12
CA ARG A 438 -13.08 -6.25 -17.11
C ARG A 438 -13.47 -6.63 -18.54
N VAL A 439 -13.05 -7.82 -18.97
CA VAL A 439 -13.45 -8.40 -20.25
C VAL A 439 -14.16 -9.71 -19.97
N GLU A 440 -15.39 -9.82 -20.45
CA GLU A 440 -16.19 -11.03 -20.34
C GLU A 440 -16.32 -11.68 -21.70
N TYR A 441 -16.17 -12.99 -21.73
CA TYR A 441 -16.21 -13.79 -22.95
C TYR A 441 -16.94 -15.11 -22.71
N PHE A 442 -17.70 -15.58 -23.69
CA PHE A 442 -18.16 -16.97 -23.72
C PHE A 442 -17.91 -17.61 -25.08
N GLN A 443 -17.64 -18.92 -25.04
CA GLN A 443 -17.70 -19.79 -26.20
C GLN A 443 -18.94 -20.67 -26.07
N GLY A 444 -19.81 -20.59 -27.06
CA GLY A 444 -20.92 -21.50 -27.31
C GLY A 444 -20.42 -22.73 -28.07
N PRO A 445 -21.04 -23.15 -29.19
CA PRO A 445 -20.64 -24.34 -29.93
C PRO A 445 -19.21 -24.31 -30.48
N ALA A 446 -18.54 -25.46 -30.48
CA ALA A 446 -17.12 -25.63 -30.80
C ALA A 446 -16.75 -25.55 -32.31
N THR A 447 -17.21 -24.53 -33.04
CA THR A 447 -16.92 -24.42 -34.49
C THR A 447 -15.66 -23.62 -34.79
N GLN A 448 -15.63 -22.38 -34.33
CA GLN A 448 -14.47 -21.49 -34.40
C GLN A 448 -14.23 -20.89 -33.01
N ILE A 449 -13.11 -20.19 -32.87
CA ILE A 449 -12.78 -19.48 -31.65
C ILE A 449 -12.09 -18.16 -31.99
N ALA A 450 -12.45 -17.11 -31.28
CA ALA A 450 -11.77 -15.82 -31.35
C ALA A 450 -12.02 -15.03 -30.06
N LEU A 451 -10.99 -14.35 -29.61
CA LEU A 451 -11.11 -13.26 -28.63
C LEU A 451 -9.86 -12.38 -28.74
N GLN A 452 -9.98 -11.27 -29.45
CA GLN A 452 -8.97 -10.23 -29.51
C GLN A 452 -9.56 -8.95 -28.95
N VAL A 453 -8.85 -8.31 -28.01
CA VAL A 453 -9.25 -7.04 -27.41
C VAL A 453 -8.32 -5.96 -27.93
N PHE A 454 -8.89 -4.94 -28.56
CA PHE A 454 -8.17 -3.80 -29.10
C PHE A 454 -8.48 -2.56 -28.29
N GLY A 455 -7.46 -1.73 -28.05
CA GLY A 455 -7.66 -0.42 -27.46
C GLY A 455 -6.45 0.50 -27.62
N ASN A 456 -6.69 1.73 -28.07
CA ASN A 456 -5.66 2.77 -28.12
C ASN A 456 -6.28 4.17 -28.09
N LYS A 457 -5.44 5.18 -27.83
CA LYS A 457 -5.85 6.59 -27.87
C LYS A 457 -6.32 6.96 -29.29
N VAL A 458 -7.40 7.74 -29.38
CA VAL A 458 -7.93 8.24 -30.65
C VAL A 458 -6.84 9.01 -31.41
N GLY A 459 -6.71 8.74 -32.71
CA GLY A 459 -5.68 9.30 -33.57
C GLY A 459 -4.41 8.44 -33.68
N LEU A 460 -4.29 7.37 -32.88
CA LEU A 460 -3.18 6.41 -32.99
C LEU A 460 -3.60 5.12 -33.71
N PRO A 461 -2.65 4.37 -34.29
CA PRO A 461 -2.93 3.05 -34.84
C PRO A 461 -3.53 2.12 -33.79
N GLU A 462 -4.56 1.38 -34.18
CA GLU A 462 -5.15 0.35 -33.33
C GLU A 462 -4.14 -0.77 -33.06
N LYS A 463 -4.18 -1.34 -31.85
CA LYS A 463 -3.31 -2.43 -31.42
C LYS A 463 -4.04 -3.31 -30.41
N ILE A 464 -3.54 -4.54 -30.23
CA ILE A 464 -3.95 -5.40 -29.12
C ILE A 464 -3.73 -4.65 -27.81
N LEU A 465 -4.74 -4.67 -26.95
CA LEU A 465 -4.73 -3.99 -25.68
C LEU A 465 -3.68 -4.62 -24.76
N THR A 466 -2.95 -3.77 -24.05
CA THR A 466 -1.98 -4.13 -23.01
C THR A 466 -2.35 -3.43 -21.70
N PRO A 467 -1.91 -3.93 -20.53
CA PRO A 467 -2.21 -3.34 -19.21
C PRO A 467 -1.82 -1.88 -19.07
N VAL A 468 -0.86 -1.39 -19.85
CA VAL A 468 -0.47 0.02 -19.90
C VAL A 468 -0.67 0.54 -21.31
N ILE A 469 -1.42 1.64 -21.45
CA ILE A 469 -1.47 2.41 -22.70
C ILE A 469 -0.55 3.62 -22.54
N PRO A 470 0.60 3.64 -23.24
CA PRO A 470 1.62 4.68 -23.09
C PRO A 470 1.18 6.02 -23.69
N VAL A 471 1.85 7.10 -23.28
CA VAL A 471 1.82 8.39 -23.97
C VAL A 471 2.53 8.23 -25.33
N THR A 472 1.99 8.80 -26.41
CA THR A 472 2.75 8.93 -27.67
C THR A 472 3.64 10.16 -27.59
N THR A 473 4.95 10.16 -27.87
CA THR A 473 5.79 9.54 -28.89
C THR A 473 7.14 9.15 -28.25
N VAL A 474 7.91 8.16 -28.73
CA VAL A 474 8.85 8.24 -29.87
C VAL A 474 8.98 6.84 -30.48
N GLU A 475 8.84 6.77 -31.80
CA GLU A 475 9.34 5.66 -32.61
C GLU A 475 10.75 5.31 -32.16
N ALA A 476 11.04 4.01 -32.00
CA ALA A 476 12.41 3.55 -32.01
C ALA A 476 13.07 3.99 -33.33
N VAL A 477 13.72 5.16 -33.35
CA VAL A 477 14.77 5.47 -34.32
C VAL A 477 15.99 4.70 -33.83
N ALA A 478 15.99 3.42 -34.14
CA ALA A 478 17.18 2.60 -34.20
C ALA A 478 17.32 2.14 -35.65
N GLN A 479 17.91 3.02 -36.47
CA GLN A 479 18.92 2.67 -37.47
C GLN A 479 19.94 3.80 -37.53
#